data_AF-A0A7I9V1C8-F1
#
_entry.id   AF-A0A7I9V1C8-F1
#
_cell.length_a   1.000
_cell.length_b   1.000
_cell.length_c   1.000
_cell.angle_alpha   90.00
_cell.angle_beta   90.00
_cell.angle_gamma   90.00
#
_symmetry.space_group_name_H-M   'P 1'
#
loop_
_entity.id
_entity.type
_entity.pdbx_description
1 polymer ?
#
loop_
_entity_poly.entity_id
_entity_poly.type
_entity_poly.pdbx_seq_one_letter_code
_entity_poly.pdbx_strand_id
1 'polypeptide(L)'
;MGMSAREWKTVAEDTVTILGEPWRTVGKGRRLRIIRQPVGWWLQGIDYENTSVGKWEAYGYFFGQTVYDRPGGDHGDDARRVFLRDPAKPNRVVTRVTPENTAAWTRLVDEQVFLRYRGAAEINRWPELVADALWREPGWRNAPDVDYSSHEDQLSRAGMIQSLCGAKPRFELVETLDWLIALAGDGDPEMRLSPRPASEYLADIREAIAARDRAGFENVINTHRIESLTAVAVPESMIGPVVFPQSKYRWWEDDQINEEYKETPT
;
A
#
# COMPACT_ATOMS: atom_id res chain seq x y z
N MET A 1 -28.98 1.21 11.82
CA MET A 1 -29.29 1.33 10.39
C MET A 1 -28.13 2.07 9.77
N GLY A 2 -27.44 1.43 8.82
CA GLY A 2 -26.32 2.05 8.14
C GLY A 2 -26.79 2.99 7.02
N MET A 3 -25.84 3.77 6.51
CA MET A 3 -26.05 4.90 5.61
C MET A 3 -26.14 4.43 4.15
N SER A 4 -27.06 5.01 3.38
CA SER A 4 -27.14 4.80 1.94
C SER A 4 -25.94 5.42 1.22
N ALA A 5 -25.66 4.98 -0.01
CA ALA A 5 -24.56 5.54 -0.82
C ALA A 5 -24.74 7.06 -1.10
N ARG A 6 -25.98 7.55 -1.17
CA ARG A 6 -26.27 8.97 -1.38
C ARG A 6 -26.01 9.80 -0.13
N GLU A 7 -26.40 9.29 1.03
CA GLU A 7 -26.10 9.92 2.31
C GLU A 7 -24.60 9.93 2.56
N TRP A 8 -23.89 8.82 2.27
CA TRP A 8 -22.43 8.76 2.39
C TRP A 8 -21.75 9.78 1.49
N LYS A 9 -22.21 9.89 0.23
CA LYS A 9 -21.70 10.91 -0.68
C LYS A 9 -21.79 12.31 -0.11
N THR A 10 -22.95 12.67 0.44
CA THR A 10 -23.17 13.98 1.05
C THR A 10 -22.21 14.20 2.22
N VAL A 11 -22.09 13.21 3.12
CA VAL A 11 -21.16 13.30 4.26
C VAL A 11 -19.71 13.46 3.79
N ALA A 12 -19.27 12.69 2.79
CA ALA A 12 -17.90 12.73 2.31
C ALA A 12 -17.55 14.07 1.64
N GLU A 13 -18.46 14.62 0.83
CA GLU A 13 -18.28 15.93 0.17
C GLU A 13 -18.22 17.07 1.19
N ASP A 14 -19.12 17.06 2.19
CA ASP A 14 -19.12 18.05 3.26
C ASP A 14 -17.88 17.90 4.17
N THR A 15 -17.46 16.67 4.47
CA THR A 15 -16.21 16.39 5.19
C THR A 15 -15.00 16.94 4.45
N VAL A 16 -14.89 16.73 3.14
CA VAL A 16 -13.81 17.27 2.32
C VAL A 16 -13.82 18.80 2.33
N THR A 17 -15.01 19.42 2.32
CA THR A 17 -15.15 20.87 2.48
C THR A 17 -14.62 21.38 3.82
N ILE A 18 -14.90 20.66 4.92
CA ILE A 18 -14.38 20.97 6.27
C ILE A 18 -12.87 20.74 6.38
N LEU A 19 -12.35 19.69 5.73
CA LEU A 19 -10.93 19.35 5.76
C LEU A 19 -10.10 20.31 4.91
N GLY A 20 -10.66 20.80 3.79
CA GLY A 20 -9.97 21.64 2.82
C GLY A 20 -8.89 20.90 2.04
N GLU A 21 -7.99 21.64 1.40
CA GLU A 21 -6.80 21.05 0.78
C GLU A 21 -5.95 20.30 1.81
N PRO A 22 -5.38 19.13 1.47
CA PRO A 22 -5.38 18.48 0.16
C PRO A 22 -6.30 17.24 0.11
N TRP A 23 -7.49 17.31 0.72
CA TRP A 23 -8.43 16.20 0.74
C TRP A 23 -9.40 16.26 -0.43
N ARG A 24 -9.79 15.09 -0.95
CA ARG A 24 -10.66 14.93 -2.11
C ARG A 24 -11.53 13.68 -1.99
N THR A 25 -12.67 13.69 -2.65
CA THR A 25 -13.47 12.48 -2.86
C THR A 25 -13.07 11.80 -4.19
N VAL A 26 -12.89 10.48 -4.18
CA VAL A 26 -12.71 9.66 -5.40
C VAL A 26 -13.66 8.47 -5.40
N GLY A 27 -13.95 7.95 -6.60
CA GLY A 27 -14.88 6.84 -6.78
C GLY A 27 -16.35 7.26 -6.76
N LYS A 28 -17.25 6.26 -6.59
CA LYS A 28 -18.71 6.47 -6.66
C LYS A 28 -19.46 5.42 -5.85
N GLY A 29 -20.69 5.76 -5.47
CA GLY A 29 -21.60 4.83 -4.80
C GLY A 29 -21.03 4.33 -3.47
N ARG A 30 -21.00 3.01 -3.27
CA ARG A 30 -20.42 2.38 -2.07
C ARG A 30 -18.88 2.37 -2.05
N ARG A 31 -18.23 2.65 -3.18
CA ARG A 31 -16.77 2.74 -3.33
C ARG A 31 -16.31 4.20 -3.37
N LEU A 32 -17.10 5.13 -2.83
CA LEU A 32 -16.70 6.53 -2.69
C LEU A 32 -15.78 6.65 -1.46
N ARG A 33 -14.65 7.34 -1.64
CA ARG A 33 -13.55 7.39 -0.68
C ARG A 33 -13.12 8.83 -0.47
N ILE A 34 -12.75 9.19 0.76
CA ILE A 34 -12.04 10.44 1.02
C ILE A 34 -10.55 10.12 1.01
N ILE A 35 -9.81 10.69 0.09
CA ILE A 35 -8.38 10.46 -0.06
C ILE A 35 -7.61 11.77 0.02
N ARG A 36 -6.31 11.65 0.27
CA ARG A 36 -5.39 12.79 0.25
C ARG A 36 -4.59 12.84 -1.05
N GLN A 37 -4.38 14.04 -1.58
CA GLN A 37 -3.51 14.29 -2.75
C GLN A 37 -2.20 15.03 -2.36
N PRO A 38 -1.14 14.93 -3.19
CA PRO A 38 -0.98 13.95 -4.28
C PRO A 38 -0.78 12.53 -3.74
N VAL A 39 -1.17 11.52 -4.53
CA VAL A 39 -1.00 10.10 -4.17
C VAL A 39 0.39 9.60 -4.61
N GLY A 40 1.21 9.18 -3.65
CA GLY A 40 2.57 8.65 -3.88
C GLY A 40 2.61 7.12 -4.02
N TRP A 41 3.45 6.45 -3.24
CA TRP A 41 3.48 4.98 -3.16
C TRP A 41 2.27 4.39 -2.45
N TRP A 42 1.65 5.18 -1.56
CA TRP A 42 0.57 4.73 -0.70
C TRP A 42 -0.69 5.54 -0.98
N LEU A 43 -1.79 4.85 -1.28
CA LEU A 43 -3.12 5.45 -1.24
C LEU A 43 -3.63 5.41 0.19
N GLN A 44 -3.95 6.58 0.71
CA GLN A 44 -4.49 6.77 2.04
C GLN A 44 -5.95 7.16 1.89
N GLY A 45 -6.86 6.28 2.28
CA GLY A 45 -8.27 6.49 2.07
C GLY A 45 -9.09 6.27 3.33
N ILE A 46 -10.16 7.03 3.43
CA ILE A 46 -11.20 6.92 4.43
C ILE A 46 -12.49 6.49 3.73
N ASP A 47 -13.02 5.35 4.12
CA ASP A 47 -14.26 4.79 3.60
C ASP A 47 -15.29 4.63 4.73
N TYR A 48 -16.50 4.30 4.31
CA TYR A 48 -17.60 3.94 5.19
C TYR A 48 -18.07 2.52 4.90
N GLU A 49 -17.94 1.65 5.90
CA GLU A 49 -18.47 0.29 5.85
C GLU A 49 -19.92 0.31 6.34
N ASN A 50 -20.83 -0.07 5.44
CA ASN A 50 -22.27 -0.08 5.71
C ASN A 50 -22.69 -1.34 6.51
N THR A 51 -22.29 -1.38 7.79
CA THR A 51 -22.71 -2.39 8.75
C THR A 51 -24.00 -1.97 9.48
N SER A 52 -24.56 -2.84 10.33
CA SER A 52 -25.77 -2.53 11.13
C SER A 52 -25.63 -1.27 11.99
N VAL A 53 -24.40 -0.96 12.42
CA VAL A 53 -24.01 0.23 13.18
C VAL A 53 -23.36 1.33 12.34
N GLY A 54 -22.88 1.01 11.12
CA GLY A 54 -22.04 1.89 10.32
C GLY A 54 -20.65 2.05 10.94
N LYS A 55 -19.60 1.97 10.14
CA LYS A 55 -18.22 2.04 10.64
C LYS A 55 -17.34 2.86 9.71
N TRP A 56 -16.57 3.79 10.27
CA TRP A 56 -15.48 4.42 9.54
C TRP A 56 -14.34 3.42 9.38
N GLU A 57 -13.77 3.39 8.19
CA GLU A 57 -12.62 2.57 7.86
C GLU A 57 -11.54 3.44 7.25
N ALA A 58 -10.29 3.18 7.62
CA ALA A 58 -9.14 3.82 7.01
C ALA A 58 -8.15 2.74 6.58
N TYR A 59 -7.57 2.92 5.41
CA TYR A 59 -6.61 2.00 4.83
C TYR A 59 -5.45 2.75 4.18
N GLY A 60 -4.28 2.12 4.23
CA GLY A 60 -3.14 2.43 3.39
C GLY A 60 -2.88 1.29 2.39
N TYR A 61 -3.05 1.53 1.10
CA TYR A 61 -2.68 0.55 0.07
C TYR A 61 -1.33 0.90 -0.56
N PHE A 62 -0.43 -0.06 -0.62
CA PHE A 62 0.85 0.08 -1.32
C PHE A 62 0.68 -0.26 -2.80
N PHE A 63 0.92 0.71 -3.68
CA PHE A 63 0.77 0.57 -5.13
C PHE A 63 2.09 0.26 -5.86
N GLY A 64 3.14 -0.16 -5.13
CA GLY A 64 4.31 -0.80 -5.74
C GLY A 64 4.10 -2.29 -6.07
N GLN A 65 2.91 -2.83 -5.79
CA GLN A 65 2.52 -4.21 -6.07
C GLN A 65 1.14 -4.28 -6.72
N THR A 66 0.73 -5.47 -7.15
CA THR A 66 -0.67 -5.77 -7.50
C THR A 66 -1.54 -5.65 -6.24
N VAL A 67 -2.71 -5.02 -6.38
CA VAL A 67 -3.64 -4.77 -5.27
C VAL A 67 -4.99 -5.45 -5.55
N TYR A 68 -5.64 -5.97 -4.50
CA TYR A 68 -6.98 -6.57 -4.53
C TYR A 68 -7.98 -5.75 -3.69
N ASP A 69 -9.29 -5.84 -3.98
CA ASP A 69 -10.40 -5.08 -3.35
C ASP A 69 -10.64 -5.49 -1.90
N ARG A 70 -10.18 -6.70 -1.52
CA ARG A 70 -10.18 -7.23 -0.16
C ARG A 70 -8.93 -8.08 0.07
N PRO A 71 -7.75 -7.46 0.20
CA PRO A 71 -6.59 -8.21 0.64
C PRO A 71 -6.89 -8.62 2.08
N GLY A 72 -7.14 -9.92 2.30
CA GLY A 72 -7.11 -10.44 3.67
C GLY A 72 -5.71 -10.17 4.23
N GLY A 73 -5.58 -9.91 5.53
CA GLY A 73 -4.27 -9.82 6.20
C GLY A 73 -3.37 -8.68 5.71
N ASP A 74 -3.23 -7.67 6.55
CA ASP A 74 -2.27 -6.54 6.41
C ASP A 74 -2.69 -5.45 5.41
N HIS A 75 -3.88 -4.87 5.64
CA HIS A 75 -4.11 -3.47 5.32
C HIS A 75 -2.93 -2.66 5.85
N GLY A 76 -2.34 -1.76 5.07
CA GLY A 76 -1.39 -0.81 5.62
C GLY A 76 -2.07 -0.08 6.77
N ASP A 77 -1.63 -0.34 7.99
CA ASP A 77 -2.28 0.05 9.25
C ASP A 77 -3.81 0.16 9.19
N ASP A 78 -4.50 -0.90 9.58
CA ASP A 78 -5.92 -0.78 9.87
C ASP A 78 -6.13 0.13 11.10
N ALA A 79 -6.77 1.29 10.88
CA ALA A 79 -7.10 2.24 11.94
C ALA A 79 -8.24 1.76 12.85
N ARG A 80 -8.60 0.46 12.86
CA ARG A 80 -9.48 -0.21 13.84
C ARG A 80 -9.26 0.21 15.29
N ARG A 81 -8.08 0.74 15.65
CA ARG A 81 -7.70 1.19 17.00
C ARG A 81 -7.74 2.71 17.20
N VAL A 82 -8.01 3.50 16.16
CA VAL A 82 -8.16 4.95 16.25
C VAL A 82 -9.62 5.28 16.54
N PHE A 83 -9.89 5.77 17.75
CA PHE A 83 -11.24 6.11 18.19
C PHE A 83 -11.39 7.62 18.38
N LEU A 84 -12.41 8.21 17.74
CA LEU A 84 -12.86 9.54 18.11
C LEU A 84 -13.59 9.45 19.46
N ARG A 85 -13.12 10.20 20.46
CA ARG A 85 -13.70 10.22 21.82
C ARG A 85 -14.47 11.51 22.06
N ASP A 86 -15.57 11.40 22.80
CA ASP A 86 -16.36 12.55 23.23
C ASP A 86 -15.55 13.40 24.23
N PRO A 87 -15.26 14.69 23.94
CA PRO A 87 -14.48 15.54 24.84
C PRO A 87 -15.14 15.73 26.22
N ALA A 88 -16.48 15.69 26.29
CA ALA A 88 -17.23 15.81 27.54
C ALA A 88 -17.34 14.46 28.28
N LYS A 89 -17.11 13.33 27.60
CA LYS A 89 -17.16 11.97 28.15
C LYS A 89 -16.02 11.12 27.58
N PRO A 90 -14.78 11.23 28.09
CA PRO A 90 -13.58 10.63 27.48
C PRO A 90 -13.65 9.10 27.25
N ASN A 91 -14.44 8.40 28.06
CA ASN A 91 -14.63 6.95 27.92
C ASN A 91 -15.62 6.55 26.80
N ARG A 92 -16.34 7.50 26.21
CA ARG A 92 -17.35 7.26 25.17
C ARG A 92 -16.74 7.46 23.78
N VAL A 93 -16.81 6.41 22.96
CA VAL A 93 -16.48 6.48 21.53
C VAL A 93 -17.62 7.13 20.77
N VAL A 94 -17.29 8.10 19.92
CA VAL A 94 -18.21 8.69 18.97
C VAL A 94 -18.30 7.75 17.78
N THR A 95 -19.50 7.22 17.52
CA THR A 95 -19.77 6.31 16.39
C THR A 95 -20.69 6.95 15.34
N ARG A 96 -21.23 8.14 15.63
CA ARG A 96 -22.15 8.81 14.72
C ARG A 96 -21.37 9.42 13.56
N VAL A 97 -21.68 8.94 12.36
CA VAL A 97 -21.13 9.45 11.10
C VAL A 97 -21.84 10.75 10.71
N THR A 98 -21.14 11.87 10.88
CA THR A 98 -21.52 13.21 10.40
C THR A 98 -20.31 13.86 9.72
N PRO A 99 -20.47 14.93 8.93
CA PRO A 99 -19.34 15.60 8.28
C PRO A 99 -18.24 16.02 9.27
N GLU A 100 -18.62 16.60 10.41
CA GLU A 100 -17.71 17.13 11.43
C GLU A 100 -16.97 16.01 12.17
N ASN A 101 -17.70 14.96 12.57
CA ASN A 101 -17.09 13.81 13.25
C ASN A 101 -16.15 13.06 12.31
N THR A 102 -16.55 12.90 11.04
CA THR A 102 -15.70 12.23 10.03
C THR A 102 -14.46 13.08 9.76
N ALA A 103 -14.57 14.41 9.68
CA ALA A 103 -13.41 15.30 9.55
C ALA A 103 -12.48 15.22 10.78
N ALA A 104 -13.04 15.23 11.99
CA ALA A 104 -12.27 15.12 13.23
C ALA A 104 -11.53 13.78 13.32
N TRP A 105 -12.22 12.68 13.02
CA TRP A 105 -11.61 11.35 12.99
C TRP A 105 -10.56 11.22 11.88
N THR A 106 -10.83 11.76 10.69
CA THR A 106 -9.87 11.77 9.58
C THR A 106 -8.57 12.48 9.97
N ARG A 107 -8.63 13.61 10.70
CA ARG A 107 -7.42 14.28 11.22
C ARG A 107 -6.65 13.40 12.21
N LEU A 108 -7.35 12.70 13.11
CA LEU A 108 -6.72 11.77 14.05
C LEU A 108 -6.02 10.61 13.34
N VAL A 109 -6.68 10.02 12.34
CA VAL A 109 -6.07 8.98 11.50
C VAL A 109 -4.88 9.56 10.73
N ASP A 110 -5.02 10.79 10.22
CA ASP A 110 -3.95 11.43 9.47
C ASP A 110 -2.67 11.60 10.30
N GLU A 111 -2.83 12.04 11.54
CA GLU A 111 -1.75 12.27 12.50
C GLU A 111 -1.15 10.96 13.03
N GLN A 112 -1.99 9.98 13.38
CA GLN A 112 -1.55 8.77 14.07
C GLN A 112 -1.11 7.65 13.12
N VAL A 113 -1.63 7.65 11.89
CA VAL A 113 -1.46 6.56 10.93
C VAL A 113 -0.81 7.07 9.65
N PHE A 114 -1.45 8.02 8.95
CA PHE A 114 -1.04 8.38 7.58
C PHE A 114 0.21 9.26 7.51
N LEU A 115 0.60 9.95 8.59
CA LEU A 115 1.76 10.83 8.61
C LEU A 115 3.06 10.13 8.17
N ARG A 116 3.23 8.86 8.53
CA ARG A 116 4.45 8.08 8.24
C ARG A 116 4.61 7.62 6.78
N TYR A 117 3.63 7.87 5.92
CA TYR A 117 3.68 7.47 4.50
C TYR A 117 3.82 8.68 3.57
N ARG A 118 4.32 9.83 4.07
CA ARG A 118 4.44 11.05 3.27
C ARG A 118 5.80 11.71 3.45
N GLY A 119 6.30 12.33 2.38
CA GLY A 119 7.52 13.13 2.39
C GLY A 119 8.72 12.37 2.97
N ALA A 120 9.54 13.05 3.77
CA ALA A 120 10.71 12.44 4.39
C ALA A 120 10.38 11.25 5.32
N ALA A 121 9.19 11.24 5.94
CA ALA A 121 8.79 10.14 6.82
C ALA A 121 8.57 8.83 6.04
N GLU A 122 8.04 8.91 4.82
CA GLU A 122 7.94 7.76 3.91
C GLU A 122 9.33 7.21 3.58
N ILE A 123 10.26 8.10 3.22
CA ILE A 123 11.63 7.74 2.84
C ILE A 123 12.33 7.00 3.99
N ASN A 124 12.19 7.52 5.22
CA ASN A 124 12.80 6.93 6.41
C ASN A 124 12.19 5.60 6.83
N ARG A 125 11.03 5.21 6.27
CA ARG A 125 10.33 3.97 6.60
C ARG A 125 10.80 2.77 5.76
N TRP A 126 11.44 3.01 4.61
CA TRP A 126 11.94 1.93 3.76
C TRP A 126 12.88 0.94 4.46
N PRO A 127 13.84 1.37 5.31
CA PRO A 127 14.68 0.44 6.06
C PRO A 127 13.87 -0.50 6.98
N GLU A 128 12.85 0.01 7.67
CA GLU A 128 11.98 -0.79 8.54
C GLU A 128 11.17 -1.80 7.73
N LEU A 129 10.62 -1.37 6.58
CA LEU A 129 9.87 -2.23 5.67
C LEU A 129 10.73 -3.35 5.09
N VAL A 130 11.99 -3.05 4.74
CA VAL A 130 12.96 -4.04 4.27
C VAL A 130 13.32 -5.03 5.39
N ALA A 131 13.55 -4.55 6.61
CA ALA A 131 13.86 -5.40 7.75
C ALA A 131 12.71 -6.37 8.06
N ASP A 132 11.46 -5.90 8.07
CA ASP A 132 10.28 -6.76 8.26
C ASP A 132 10.15 -7.78 7.11
N ALA A 133 10.32 -7.36 5.85
CA ALA A 133 10.28 -8.25 4.69
C ALA A 133 11.33 -9.36 4.75
N LEU A 134 12.57 -9.03 5.12
CA LEU A 134 13.66 -10.00 5.28
C LEU A 134 13.45 -10.93 6.47
N TRP A 135 12.92 -10.42 7.58
CA TRP A 135 12.67 -11.21 8.79
C TRP A 135 11.57 -12.26 8.57
N ARG A 136 10.51 -11.93 7.82
CA ARG A 136 9.39 -12.85 7.58
C ARG A 136 9.64 -13.90 6.51
N GLU A 137 10.48 -13.60 5.53
CA GLU A 137 10.71 -14.47 4.37
C GLU A 137 11.06 -15.93 4.71
N PRO A 138 11.97 -16.23 5.67
CA PRO A 138 12.26 -17.61 6.03
C PRO A 138 11.03 -18.36 6.59
N GLY A 139 10.18 -17.68 7.36
CA GLY A 139 8.96 -18.27 7.89
C GLY A 139 7.98 -18.63 6.77
N TRP A 140 7.88 -17.76 5.76
CA TRP A 140 7.02 -17.96 4.61
C TRP A 140 7.47 -19.06 3.67
N ARG A 141 8.77 -19.13 3.36
CA ARG A 141 9.33 -20.18 2.49
C ARG A 141 9.16 -21.59 3.07
N ASN A 142 9.05 -21.71 4.38
CA ASN A 142 8.97 -22.99 5.09
C ASN A 142 7.55 -23.33 5.59
N ALA A 143 6.53 -22.54 5.23
CA ALA A 143 5.16 -22.78 5.66
C ALA A 143 4.50 -23.89 4.81
N PRO A 144 4.04 -25.01 5.42
CA PRO A 144 3.65 -26.21 4.68
C PRO A 144 2.28 -26.18 4.01
N ASP A 145 1.38 -25.27 4.40
CA ASP A 145 0.05 -25.10 3.79
C ASP A 145 -0.45 -23.69 4.13
N VAL A 146 -0.46 -22.80 3.15
CA VAL A 146 -0.82 -21.40 3.36
C VAL A 146 -2.18 -21.15 2.71
N ASP A 147 -3.23 -21.08 3.55
CA ASP A 147 -4.60 -20.81 3.14
C ASP A 147 -4.77 -19.33 2.69
N TYR A 148 -4.88 -19.18 1.36
CA TYR A 148 -5.61 -18.25 0.49
C TYR A 148 -5.50 -16.72 0.66
N SER A 149 -5.04 -16.09 -0.44
CA SER A 149 -5.03 -14.65 -0.83
C SER A 149 -4.24 -13.69 0.06
N SER A 150 -4.46 -13.73 1.37
CA SER A 150 -3.87 -12.79 2.33
C SER A 150 -2.35 -12.91 2.45
N HIS A 151 -1.86 -14.14 2.35
CA HIS A 151 -0.46 -14.43 2.38
C HIS A 151 0.22 -14.08 1.06
N GLU A 152 -0.37 -14.44 -0.07
CA GLU A 152 0.15 -14.11 -1.41
C GLU A 152 0.38 -12.60 -1.56
N ASP A 153 -0.54 -11.78 -1.07
CA ASP A 153 -0.40 -10.32 -1.05
C ASP A 153 0.75 -9.85 -0.15
N GLN A 154 0.92 -10.43 1.03
CA GLN A 154 2.04 -10.08 1.92
C GLN A 154 3.39 -10.50 1.36
N LEU A 155 3.44 -11.66 0.71
CA LEU A 155 4.63 -12.21 0.06
C LEU A 155 5.03 -11.36 -1.13
N SER A 156 4.08 -11.04 -1.99
CA SER A 156 4.27 -10.14 -3.14
C SER A 156 4.74 -8.78 -2.66
N ARG A 157 4.14 -8.23 -1.60
CA ARG A 157 4.55 -6.95 -1.01
C ARG A 157 5.98 -6.99 -0.54
N ALA A 158 6.36 -8.01 0.21
CA ALA A 158 7.71 -8.15 0.72
C ALA A 158 8.73 -8.30 -0.41
N GLY A 159 8.45 -9.11 -1.44
CA GLY A 159 9.29 -9.25 -2.63
C GLY A 159 9.45 -7.93 -3.38
N MET A 160 8.37 -7.18 -3.55
CA MET A 160 8.42 -5.86 -4.20
C MET A 160 9.22 -4.85 -3.38
N ILE A 161 9.05 -4.83 -2.06
CA ILE A 161 9.84 -3.95 -1.16
C ILE A 161 11.33 -4.31 -1.24
N GLN A 162 11.67 -5.61 -1.19
CA GLN A 162 13.05 -6.06 -1.35
C GLN A 162 13.64 -5.66 -2.71
N SER A 163 12.86 -5.78 -3.79
CA SER A 163 13.28 -5.42 -5.15
C SER A 163 13.49 -3.92 -5.33
N LEU A 164 12.53 -3.11 -4.86
CA LEU A 164 12.59 -1.64 -4.89
C LEU A 164 13.82 -1.10 -4.16
N CYS A 165 14.05 -1.61 -2.95
CA CYS A 165 15.17 -1.19 -2.09
C CYS A 165 16.48 -1.92 -2.41
N GLY A 166 16.51 -2.79 -3.42
CA GLY A 166 17.67 -3.65 -3.71
C GLY A 166 18.23 -4.28 -2.44
N ALA A 167 17.39 -4.96 -1.66
CA ALA A 167 17.72 -5.45 -0.33
C ALA A 167 18.72 -6.62 -0.33
N LYS A 168 18.89 -7.27 -1.49
CA LYS A 168 19.75 -8.43 -1.72
C LYS A 168 20.52 -8.29 -3.04
N PRO A 169 21.59 -9.09 -3.25
CA PRO A 169 22.24 -9.21 -4.55
C PRO A 169 21.26 -9.64 -5.65
N ARG A 170 21.63 -9.34 -6.91
CA ARG A 170 20.78 -9.59 -8.08
C ARG A 170 20.28 -11.04 -8.16
N PHE A 171 21.15 -12.02 -7.96
CA PHE A 171 20.78 -13.43 -8.10
C PHE A 171 19.72 -13.84 -7.08
N GLU A 172 19.85 -13.40 -5.82
CA GLU A 172 18.85 -13.68 -4.78
C GLU A 172 17.53 -12.96 -5.04
N LEU A 173 17.56 -11.74 -5.59
CA LEU A 173 16.33 -11.04 -5.99
C LEU A 173 15.59 -11.79 -7.10
N VAL A 174 16.32 -12.30 -8.10
CA VAL A 174 15.75 -13.13 -9.17
C VAL A 174 15.16 -14.42 -8.59
N GLU A 175 15.87 -15.12 -7.70
CA GLU A 175 15.36 -16.32 -7.03
C GLU A 175 14.11 -16.05 -6.16
N THR A 176 14.08 -14.92 -5.45
CA THR A 176 12.90 -14.49 -4.70
C THR A 176 11.72 -14.24 -5.63
N LEU A 177 11.93 -13.58 -6.77
CA LEU A 177 10.86 -13.32 -7.73
C LEU A 177 10.40 -14.59 -8.44
N ASP A 178 11.30 -15.49 -8.84
CA ASP A 178 10.96 -16.79 -9.44
C ASP A 178 10.09 -17.62 -8.48
N TRP A 179 10.41 -17.61 -7.19
CA TRP A 179 9.59 -18.24 -6.16
C TRP A 179 8.21 -17.58 -6.01
N LEU A 180 8.15 -16.24 -5.99
CA LEU A 180 6.87 -15.51 -5.88
C LEU A 180 5.98 -15.72 -7.10
N ILE A 181 6.56 -15.77 -8.32
CA ILE A 181 5.83 -16.07 -9.55
C ILE A 181 5.22 -17.47 -9.48
N ALA A 182 5.95 -18.45 -8.96
CA ALA A 182 5.44 -19.81 -8.79
C ALA A 182 4.31 -19.90 -7.75
N LEU A 183 4.29 -19.00 -6.77
CA LEU A 183 3.26 -18.90 -5.73
C LEU A 183 2.08 -18.00 -6.11
N ALA A 184 2.24 -17.13 -7.11
CA ALA A 184 1.19 -16.20 -7.50
C ALA A 184 0.01 -16.98 -8.10
N GLY A 185 -0.96 -17.33 -7.25
CA GLY A 185 -2.31 -17.57 -7.70
C GLY A 185 -2.81 -16.24 -8.28
N ASP A 186 -3.22 -16.20 -9.54
CA ASP A 186 -3.72 -14.96 -10.17
C ASP A 186 -5.05 -14.45 -9.55
N GLY A 187 -5.45 -15.03 -8.41
CA GLY A 187 -6.62 -14.71 -7.61
C GLY A 187 -7.91 -14.88 -8.38
N ASP A 188 -8.99 -14.38 -7.80
CA ASP A 188 -10.20 -14.08 -8.56
C ASP A 188 -9.97 -12.74 -9.30
N PRO A 189 -9.97 -12.72 -10.65
CA PRO A 189 -9.80 -11.49 -11.42
C PRO A 189 -10.82 -10.41 -11.05
N GLU A 190 -12.02 -10.79 -10.57
CA GLU A 190 -13.06 -9.83 -10.16
C GLU A 190 -12.71 -9.08 -8.87
N MET A 191 -11.82 -9.65 -8.05
CA MET A 191 -11.34 -9.01 -6.82
C MET A 191 -10.08 -8.18 -7.06
N ARG A 192 -9.46 -8.25 -8.24
CA ARG A 192 -8.22 -7.52 -8.54
C ARG A 192 -8.52 -6.05 -8.85
N LEU A 193 -7.81 -5.14 -8.19
CA LEU A 193 -7.87 -3.71 -8.49
C LEU A 193 -6.86 -3.33 -9.57
N SER A 194 -5.72 -4.02 -9.63
CA SER A 194 -4.75 -3.86 -10.71
C SER A 194 -5.25 -4.52 -12.01
N PRO A 195 -5.02 -3.91 -13.19
CA PRO A 195 -5.46 -4.50 -14.45
C PRO A 195 -4.69 -5.78 -14.81
N ARG A 196 -3.42 -5.86 -14.41
CA ARG A 196 -2.52 -6.98 -14.75
C ARG A 196 -2.50 -8.08 -13.68
N PRO A 197 -2.37 -9.36 -14.07
CA PRO A 197 -2.11 -10.45 -13.15
C PRO A 197 -0.81 -10.23 -12.35
N ALA A 198 -0.78 -10.74 -11.11
CA ALA A 198 0.38 -10.63 -10.25
C ALA A 198 1.59 -11.38 -10.83
N SER A 199 1.36 -12.56 -11.41
CA SER A 199 2.40 -13.37 -12.06
C SER A 199 3.09 -12.61 -13.19
N GLU A 200 2.33 -11.99 -14.10
CA GLU A 200 2.86 -11.19 -15.21
C GLU A 200 3.62 -9.95 -14.72
N TYR A 201 3.08 -9.23 -13.74
CA TYR A 201 3.76 -8.05 -13.18
C TYR A 201 5.09 -8.43 -12.52
N LEU A 202 5.11 -9.51 -11.73
CA LEU A 202 6.34 -10.02 -11.10
C LEU A 202 7.35 -10.53 -12.15
N ALA A 203 6.88 -11.13 -13.24
CA ALA A 203 7.73 -11.59 -14.34
C ALA A 203 8.45 -10.43 -15.04
N ASP A 204 7.76 -9.33 -15.36
CA ASP A 204 8.38 -8.15 -15.97
C ASP A 204 9.46 -7.55 -15.05
N ILE A 205 9.18 -7.49 -13.74
CA ILE A 205 10.14 -7.02 -12.73
C ILE A 205 11.36 -7.93 -12.67
N ARG A 206 11.13 -9.24 -12.69
CA ARG A 206 12.17 -10.27 -12.69
C ARG A 206 13.05 -10.16 -13.93
N GLU A 207 12.47 -9.94 -15.10
CA GLU A 207 13.19 -9.75 -16.36
C GLU A 207 14.06 -8.49 -16.32
N ALA A 208 13.52 -7.36 -15.86
CA ALA A 208 14.27 -6.12 -15.73
C ALA A 208 15.47 -6.27 -14.77
N ILE A 209 15.27 -6.93 -13.62
CA ILE A 209 16.36 -7.20 -12.66
C ILE A 209 17.40 -8.15 -13.27
N ALA A 210 16.97 -9.22 -13.94
CA ALA A 210 17.87 -10.16 -14.58
C ALA A 210 18.73 -9.48 -15.67
N ALA A 211 18.12 -8.58 -16.44
CA ALA A 211 18.75 -7.79 -17.49
C ALA A 211 19.59 -6.61 -16.98
N ARG A 212 19.61 -6.34 -15.66
CA ARG A 212 20.25 -5.16 -15.05
C ARG A 212 19.67 -3.83 -15.57
N ASP A 213 18.41 -3.84 -16.00
CA ASP A 213 17.74 -2.67 -16.54
C ASP A 213 17.00 -1.90 -15.43
N ARG A 214 17.71 -0.97 -14.79
CA ARG A 214 17.10 -0.13 -13.75
C ARG A 214 15.99 0.76 -14.29
N ALA A 215 16.17 1.33 -15.48
CA ALA A 215 15.17 2.23 -16.06
C ALA A 215 13.90 1.47 -16.44
N GLY A 216 14.04 0.30 -17.06
CA GLY A 216 12.94 -0.61 -17.35
C GLY A 216 12.19 -1.04 -16.09
N PHE A 217 12.90 -1.42 -15.04
CA PHE A 217 12.31 -1.75 -13.73
C PHE A 217 11.46 -0.60 -13.18
N GLU A 218 11.99 0.63 -13.13
CA GLU A 218 11.26 1.78 -12.62
C GLU A 218 10.03 2.11 -13.48
N ASN A 219 10.15 1.95 -14.80
CA ASN A 219 9.06 2.17 -15.73
C ASN A 219 7.93 1.14 -15.55
N VAL A 220 8.24 -0.15 -15.40
CA VAL A 220 7.25 -1.21 -15.16
C VAL A 220 6.46 -0.90 -13.88
N ILE A 221 7.15 -0.56 -12.78
CA ILE A 221 6.50 -0.25 -11.51
C ILE A 221 5.64 1.00 -11.60
N ASN A 222 6.16 2.09 -12.17
CA ASN A 222 5.42 3.35 -12.23
C ASN A 222 4.20 3.24 -13.16
N THR A 223 4.30 2.51 -14.26
CA THR A 223 3.17 2.23 -15.16
C THR A 223 2.09 1.45 -14.42
N HIS A 224 2.45 0.33 -13.78
CA HIS A 224 1.52 -0.48 -12.99
C HIS A 224 0.85 0.31 -11.86
N ARG A 225 1.61 1.18 -11.19
CA ARG A 225 1.10 2.08 -10.14
C ARG A 225 0.03 3.02 -10.68
N ILE A 226 0.29 3.71 -11.79
CA ILE A 226 -0.66 4.65 -12.40
C ILE A 226 -1.92 3.92 -12.87
N GLU A 227 -1.75 2.78 -13.53
CA GLU A 227 -2.86 1.94 -14.00
C GLU A 227 -3.74 1.46 -12.84
N SER A 228 -3.12 0.94 -11.77
CA SER A 228 -3.82 0.45 -10.59
C SER A 228 -4.54 1.57 -9.83
N LEU A 229 -3.92 2.75 -9.71
CA LEU A 229 -4.57 3.93 -9.10
C LEU A 229 -5.76 4.41 -9.92
N THR A 230 -5.64 4.42 -11.25
CA THR A 230 -6.72 4.79 -12.16
C THR A 230 -7.88 3.79 -12.09
N ALA A 231 -7.58 2.49 -11.97
CA ALA A 231 -8.58 1.43 -11.81
C ALA A 231 -9.41 1.58 -10.51
N VAL A 232 -8.83 2.14 -9.45
CA VAL A 232 -9.55 2.52 -8.21
C VAL A 232 -10.15 3.94 -8.25
N ALA A 233 -10.27 4.51 -9.45
CA ALA A 233 -10.87 5.80 -9.75
C ALA A 233 -10.12 7.02 -9.18
N VAL A 234 -8.81 6.91 -8.94
CA VAL A 234 -7.95 8.07 -8.67
C VAL A 234 -7.61 8.73 -10.01
N PRO A 235 -8.00 10.00 -10.25
CA PRO A 235 -7.64 10.71 -11.47
C PRO A 235 -6.12 10.88 -11.59
N GLU A 236 -5.58 10.77 -12.81
CA GLU A 236 -4.14 10.95 -13.07
C GLU A 236 -3.60 12.29 -12.53
N SER A 237 -4.38 13.36 -12.59
CA SER A 237 -4.00 14.68 -12.06
C SER A 237 -3.77 14.70 -10.54
N MET A 238 -4.23 13.68 -9.80
CA MET A 238 -4.02 13.51 -8.37
C MET A 238 -2.85 12.55 -8.06
N ILE A 239 -2.32 11.84 -9.06
CA ILE A 239 -1.22 10.90 -8.88
C ILE A 239 0.09 11.70 -8.87
N GLY A 240 0.77 11.69 -7.73
CA GLY A 240 2.06 12.37 -7.56
C GLY A 240 3.22 11.56 -8.13
N PRO A 241 4.37 12.21 -8.38
CA PRO A 241 5.61 11.49 -8.61
C PRO A 241 6.02 10.70 -7.35
N VAL A 242 6.79 9.65 -7.57
CA VAL A 242 7.39 8.85 -6.49
C VAL A 242 8.90 8.94 -6.55
N VAL A 243 9.53 8.92 -5.39
CA VAL A 243 10.98 8.75 -5.28
C VAL A 243 11.22 7.28 -4.99
N PHE A 244 12.00 6.63 -5.85
CA PHE A 244 12.43 5.25 -5.59
C PHE A 244 13.43 5.23 -4.43
N PRO A 245 13.31 4.25 -3.51
CA PRO A 245 14.23 4.15 -2.38
C PRO A 245 15.66 3.88 -2.85
N GLN A 246 16.63 4.39 -2.09
CA GLN A 246 18.03 4.10 -2.33
C GLN A 246 18.27 2.60 -2.18
N SER A 247 18.90 1.98 -3.17
CA SER A 247 19.18 0.56 -3.12
C SER A 247 20.41 0.24 -2.29
N LYS A 248 20.32 -0.77 -1.42
CA LYS A 248 21.47 -1.30 -0.68
C LYS A 248 22.46 -1.99 -1.62
N TYR A 249 21.94 -2.87 -2.48
CA TYR A 249 22.67 -3.49 -3.57
C TYR A 249 22.23 -2.87 -4.89
N ARG A 250 23.18 -2.29 -5.62
CA ARG A 250 22.95 -1.76 -6.97
C ARG A 250 23.00 -2.89 -7.98
N TRP A 251 21.95 -3.71 -7.98
CA TRP A 251 21.86 -4.92 -8.80
C TRP A 251 21.94 -4.66 -10.33
N TRP A 252 21.85 -3.39 -10.75
CA TRP A 252 22.00 -2.96 -12.14
C TRP A 252 23.43 -2.57 -12.54
N GLU A 253 24.34 -2.44 -11.56
CA GLU A 253 25.76 -2.23 -11.84
C GLU A 253 26.45 -3.59 -12.04
N ASP A 254 27.59 -3.60 -12.74
CA ASP A 254 28.40 -4.82 -12.86
C ASP A 254 28.78 -5.33 -11.46
N ASP A 255 28.92 -6.65 -11.31
CA ASP A 255 29.32 -7.33 -10.07
C ASP A 255 30.78 -7.01 -9.65
N GLN A 256 31.23 -5.77 -9.79
CA GLN A 256 32.29 -5.23 -8.96
C GLN A 256 31.78 -5.22 -7.53
N ILE A 257 32.01 -6.36 -6.89
CA ILE A 257 32.12 -6.58 -5.46
C ILE A 257 32.15 -5.23 -4.74
N ASN A 258 31.09 -4.91 -4.01
CA ASN A 258 31.15 -3.92 -2.94
C ASN A 258 32.20 -4.42 -1.93
N GLU A 259 33.48 -4.21 -2.21
CA GLU A 259 34.59 -4.58 -1.33
C GLU A 259 34.53 -3.81 0.00
N GLU A 260 33.72 -2.75 0.08
CA GLU A 260 33.51 -1.94 1.28
C GLU A 260 32.74 -2.63 2.42
N TYR A 261 32.22 -3.85 2.26
CA TYR A 261 31.55 -4.58 3.36
C TYR A 261 32.26 -5.84 3.85
N LYS A 262 33.55 -6.02 3.52
CA LYS A 262 34.37 -7.11 4.09
C LYS A 262 35.02 -6.80 5.45
N GLU A 263 34.74 -5.68 6.09
CA GLU A 263 35.20 -5.38 7.45
C GLU A 263 33.99 -5.05 8.31
N THR A 264 33.59 -5.87 9.30
CA THR A 264 34.34 -6.01 10.55
C THR A 264 33.94 -7.32 11.26
N PRO A 265 34.87 -8.22 11.60
CA PRO A 265 34.69 -9.17 12.68
C PRO A 265 35.08 -8.51 14.00
N THR A 266 34.15 -8.42 14.94
CA THR A 266 34.45 -8.34 16.39
C THR A 266 33.46 -9.19 17.14
#